data_AF-A0A162TPI9-F1
#
_entry.id   AF-A0A162TPI9-F1
#
_cell.length_a   1.000
_cell.length_b   1.000
_cell.length_c   1.000
_cell.angle_alpha   90.00
_cell.angle_beta   90.00
_cell.angle_gamma   90.00
#
_symmetry.space_group_name_H-M   'P 1'
#
loop_
_entity.id
_entity.type
_entity.pdbx_description
1 polymer ?
#
loop_
_entity_poly.entity_id
_entity_poly.type
_entity_poly.pdbx_seq_one_letter_code
_entity_poly.pdbx_strand_id
1 'polypeptide(L)'
;MDLWVILRYLHHCYGVAIADAVKTFGAATSSSTVIKFPERNEAVKVIARITNSDKAIINLKTACSTLHKQVDELQSKSEEFLRLTREYNEKSQKPQAVYMLRKKKQIDDILDRRFMTLETMETILLKIETSQNDLQVVEAFNMGANTLRSLLSDKDTVEQTMDKLQDTLEDQKQVEEAMTIGNEEISNQTIGMTNEDLENELDSLVTADKQPPSRRDTIANLTQPIDTESELLRLQNVLSSLNHPPSNSYQRKIKTKELA
;
A
#
# COMPACT_ATOMS: atom_id res chain seq x y z
N MET A 1 31.38 -5.62 29.59
CA MET A 1 30.45 -6.75 29.86
C MET A 1 30.45 -7.62 28.62
N ASP A 2 30.78 -8.90 28.75
CA ASP A 2 30.85 -9.82 27.62
C ASP A 2 29.42 -10.27 27.22
N LEU A 3 29.02 -9.99 25.98
CA LEU A 3 27.69 -10.32 25.45
C LEU A 3 27.40 -11.82 25.56
N TRP A 4 28.42 -12.66 25.43
CA TRP A 4 28.30 -14.11 25.57
C TRP A 4 27.94 -14.55 26.98
N VAL A 5 28.39 -13.82 28.00
CA VAL A 5 28.04 -14.11 29.40
C VAL A 5 26.56 -13.83 29.65
N ILE A 6 26.03 -12.74 29.09
CA ILE A 6 24.61 -12.39 29.18
C ILE A 6 23.76 -13.42 28.42
N LEU A 7 24.15 -13.78 27.20
CA LEU A 7 23.46 -14.77 26.39
C LEU A 7 23.43 -16.16 27.07
N ARG A 8 24.54 -16.59 27.66
CA ARG A 8 24.61 -17.85 28.41
C ARG A 8 23.75 -17.82 29.67
N TYR A 9 23.72 -16.68 30.38
CA TYR A 9 22.81 -16.47 31.50
C TYR A 9 21.34 -16.53 31.05
N LEU A 10 20.99 -15.88 29.94
CA LEU A 10 19.64 -15.91 29.38
C LEU A 10 19.21 -17.30 28.92
N HIS A 11 20.11 -18.08 28.31
CA HIS A 11 19.85 -19.48 27.98
C HIS A 11 19.56 -20.31 29.24
N HIS A 12 20.40 -20.18 30.28
CA HIS A 12 20.27 -20.98 31.50
C HIS A 12 19.08 -20.59 32.37
N CYS A 13 18.86 -19.29 32.56
CA CYS A 13 17.82 -18.76 33.44
C CYS A 13 16.45 -18.68 32.73
N TYR A 14 16.44 -18.23 31.47
CA TYR A 14 15.22 -17.90 30.74
C TYR A 14 14.94 -18.82 29.54
N GLY A 15 15.76 -19.84 29.28
CA GLY A 15 15.48 -20.82 28.21
C GLY A 15 15.64 -20.26 26.79
N VAL A 16 16.38 -19.15 26.62
CA VAL A 16 16.65 -18.54 25.31
C VAL A 16 17.49 -19.47 24.43
N ALA A 17 17.09 -19.68 23.19
CA ALA A 17 17.86 -20.46 22.22
C ALA A 17 18.83 -19.56 21.44
N ILE A 18 20.04 -20.04 21.21
CA ILE A 18 21.08 -19.30 20.49
C ILE A 18 21.63 -20.21 19.40
N ALA A 19 21.66 -19.73 18.15
CA ALA A 19 22.38 -20.35 17.06
C ALA A 19 23.42 -19.37 16.53
N ASP A 20 24.68 -19.77 16.56
CA ASP A 20 25.77 -19.01 15.99
C ASP A 20 26.00 -19.39 14.52
N ALA A 21 26.61 -18.46 13.77
CA ALA A 21 27.00 -18.65 12.37
C ALA A 21 25.87 -19.13 11.44
N VAL A 22 24.66 -18.58 11.60
CA VAL A 22 23.56 -18.85 10.68
C VAL A 22 23.86 -18.16 9.36
N LYS A 23 23.92 -18.93 8.27
CA LYS A 23 24.02 -18.40 6.91
C LYS A 23 22.68 -17.76 6.55
N THR A 24 22.65 -16.43 6.57
CA THR A 24 21.50 -15.65 6.12
C THR A 24 21.67 -15.28 4.65
N PHE A 25 20.55 -15.00 3.98
CA PHE A 25 20.54 -14.55 2.59
C PHE A 25 21.47 -13.33 2.39
N GLY A 26 22.31 -13.35 1.36
CA GLY A 26 23.24 -12.25 1.03
C GLY A 26 24.50 -12.14 1.91
N ALA A 27 24.60 -12.85 3.02
CA ALA A 27 25.75 -12.81 3.92
C ALA A 27 26.68 -14.02 3.69
N ALA A 28 27.47 -14.00 2.62
CA ALA A 28 28.45 -15.05 2.34
C ALA A 28 29.64 -15.06 3.33
N THR A 29 29.88 -13.94 4.03
CA THR A 29 31.11 -13.73 4.83
C THR A 29 30.84 -13.38 6.30
N SER A 30 29.61 -13.00 6.67
CA SER A 30 29.26 -12.54 8.02
C SER A 30 28.43 -13.59 8.74
N SER A 31 28.99 -14.22 9.78
CA SER A 31 28.25 -15.08 10.70
C SER A 31 27.24 -14.26 11.48
N SER A 32 25.94 -14.43 11.20
CA SER A 32 24.88 -13.81 11.99
C SER A 32 24.48 -14.73 13.14
N THR A 33 24.33 -14.16 14.34
CA THR A 33 23.85 -14.88 15.53
C THR A 33 22.33 -14.73 15.64
N VAL A 34 21.63 -15.86 15.72
CA VAL A 34 20.18 -15.92 15.88
C VAL A 34 19.83 -16.22 17.33
N ILE A 35 18.92 -15.42 17.89
CA ILE A 35 18.45 -15.55 19.26
C ILE A 35 16.93 -15.72 19.23
N LYS A 36 16.42 -16.81 19.80
CA LYS A 36 14.98 -17.05 19.95
C LYS A 36 14.59 -17.04 21.42
N PHE A 37 13.63 -16.20 21.77
CA PHE A 37 13.05 -16.14 23.10
C PHE A 37 11.89 -17.14 23.19
N PRO A 38 11.77 -17.89 24.30
CA PRO A 38 10.60 -18.70 24.54
C PRO A 38 9.38 -17.82 24.79
N GLU A 39 8.20 -18.36 24.52
CA GLU A 39 6.94 -17.73 24.90
C GLU A 39 6.89 -17.57 26.41
N ARG A 40 6.39 -16.40 26.85
CA ARG A 40 6.25 -16.09 28.27
C ARG A 40 5.05 -16.85 28.82
N ASN A 41 5.23 -18.13 29.11
CA ASN A 41 4.27 -18.94 29.85
C ASN A 41 4.81 -19.17 31.26
N GLU A 42 4.11 -18.64 32.28
CA GLU A 42 4.53 -18.70 33.68
C GLU A 42 4.48 -20.12 34.26
N ALA A 43 3.74 -21.04 33.64
CA ALA A 43 3.51 -22.38 34.18
C ALA A 43 4.63 -23.39 33.90
N VAL A 44 5.41 -23.21 32.82
CA VAL A 44 6.44 -24.17 32.39
C VAL A 44 7.67 -23.45 31.85
N LYS A 45 8.84 -23.72 32.45
CA LYS A 45 10.12 -23.28 31.90
C LYS A 45 10.44 -24.06 30.62
N VAL A 46 10.02 -23.53 29.47
CA VAL A 46 10.29 -24.11 28.17
C VAL A 46 11.60 -23.56 27.63
N ILE A 47 12.56 -24.45 27.34
CA ILE A 47 13.76 -24.09 26.59
C ILE A 47 13.34 -23.97 25.12
N ALA A 48 13.47 -22.77 24.55
CA ALA A 48 13.18 -22.53 23.15
C ALA A 48 14.11 -23.38 22.27
N ARG A 49 13.61 -23.78 21.10
CA ARG A 49 14.41 -24.40 20.04
C ARG A 49 14.22 -23.62 18.75
N ILE A 50 15.32 -23.38 18.06
CA ILE A 50 15.30 -22.76 16.74
C ILE A 50 14.87 -23.83 15.74
N THR A 51 13.68 -23.66 15.19
CA THR A 51 13.06 -24.53 14.20
C THR A 51 13.51 -24.16 12.78
N ASN A 52 13.19 -25.01 11.80
CA ASN A 52 13.42 -24.69 10.40
C ASN A 52 12.55 -23.51 9.94
N SER A 53 11.33 -23.37 10.47
CA SER A 53 10.44 -22.24 10.20
C SER A 53 11.04 -20.91 10.68
N ASP A 54 11.65 -20.89 11.88
CA ASP A 54 12.33 -19.69 12.38
C ASP A 54 13.47 -19.26 11.44
N LYS A 55 14.26 -20.21 10.94
CA LYS A 55 15.34 -19.94 9.97
C LYS A 55 14.79 -19.40 8.65
N ALA A 56 13.68 -19.96 8.16
CA ALA A 56 13.03 -19.49 6.95
C ALA A 56 12.53 -18.03 7.09
N ILE A 57 11.89 -17.70 8.22
CA ILE A 57 11.43 -16.33 8.53
C ILE A 57 12.63 -15.37 8.57
N ILE A 58 13.72 -15.75 9.21
CA ILE A 58 14.94 -14.92 9.28
C ILE A 58 15.54 -14.70 7.88
N ASN A 59 15.58 -15.73 7.06
CA ASN A 59 16.05 -15.61 5.68
C ASN A 59 15.17 -14.68 4.87
N LEU A 60 13.84 -14.77 5.01
CA LEU A 60 12.89 -13.90 4.34
C LEU A 60 13.05 -12.44 4.79
N LYS A 61 13.16 -12.19 6.11
CA LYS A 61 13.43 -10.86 6.66
C LYS A 61 14.76 -10.27 6.17
N THR A 62 15.80 -11.10 6.09
CA THR A 62 17.12 -10.67 5.59
C THR A 62 17.07 -10.37 4.09
N ALA A 63 16.36 -11.18 3.31
CA ALA A 63 16.15 -10.95 1.89
C ALA A 63 15.38 -9.65 1.64
N CYS A 64 14.33 -9.39 2.41
CA CYS A 64 13.58 -8.13 2.39
C CYS A 64 14.48 -6.93 2.70
N SER A 65 15.27 -6.98 3.78
CA SER A 65 16.23 -5.90 4.11
C SER A 65 17.28 -5.67 3.01
N THR A 66 17.71 -6.75 2.35
CA THR A 66 18.65 -6.65 1.22
C THR A 66 17.99 -6.02 0.00
N LEU A 67 16.75 -6.38 -0.30
CA LEU A 67 15.97 -5.80 -1.39
C LEU A 67 15.72 -4.30 -1.16
N HIS A 68 15.37 -3.89 0.06
CA HIS A 68 15.25 -2.47 0.43
C HIS A 68 16.53 -1.69 0.08
N LYS A 69 17.71 -2.18 0.48
CA LYS A 69 18.98 -1.53 0.11
C LYS A 69 19.21 -1.46 -1.39
N GLN A 70 18.88 -2.52 -2.13
CA GLN A 70 19.01 -2.52 -3.58
C GLN A 70 18.04 -1.53 -4.24
N VAL A 71 16.83 -1.40 -3.71
CA VAL A 71 15.83 -0.41 -4.15
C VAL A 71 16.37 1.00 -3.94
N ASP A 72 16.90 1.31 -2.76
CA ASP A 72 17.49 2.62 -2.45
C ASP A 72 18.65 2.98 -3.39
N GLU A 73 19.54 2.02 -3.66
CA GLU A 73 20.67 2.16 -4.59
C GLU A 73 20.19 2.41 -6.03
N LEU A 74 19.18 1.67 -6.49
CA LEU A 74 18.62 1.81 -7.84
C LEU A 74 17.86 3.13 -8.00
N GLN A 75 17.11 3.58 -6.98
CA GLN A 75 16.45 4.89 -6.96
C GLN A 75 17.46 6.02 -7.09
N SER A 76 18.51 6.00 -6.27
CA SER A 76 19.59 6.99 -6.32
C SER A 76 20.22 7.06 -7.72
N LYS A 77 20.40 5.90 -8.36
CA LYS A 77 20.96 5.82 -9.71
C LYS A 77 19.98 6.32 -10.80
N SER A 78 18.68 6.07 -10.64
CA SER A 78 17.65 6.62 -11.54
C SER A 78 17.64 8.16 -11.49
N GLU A 79 17.70 8.73 -10.27
CA GLU A 79 17.80 10.18 -10.07
C GLU A 79 19.08 10.76 -10.66
N GLU A 80 20.22 10.06 -10.54
CA GLU A 80 21.48 10.45 -11.17
C GLU A 80 21.34 10.54 -12.69
N PHE A 81 20.77 9.51 -13.33
CA PHE A 81 20.55 9.53 -14.78
C PHE A 81 19.59 10.63 -15.20
N LEU A 82 18.54 10.89 -14.42
CA LEU A 82 17.63 12.00 -14.69
C LEU A 82 18.34 13.36 -14.62
N ARG A 83 19.21 13.55 -13.62
CA ARG A 83 20.03 14.76 -13.49
C ARG A 83 20.97 14.94 -14.68
N LEU A 84 21.66 13.87 -15.11
CA LEU A 84 22.54 13.91 -16.27
C LEU A 84 21.78 14.19 -17.57
N THR A 85 20.57 13.62 -17.73
CA THR A 85 19.70 13.92 -18.87
C THR A 85 19.38 15.42 -18.95
N ARG A 86 19.03 16.06 -17.82
CA ARG A 86 18.81 17.51 -17.76
C ARG A 86 20.06 18.30 -18.14
N GLU A 87 21.22 17.94 -17.60
CA GLU A 87 22.49 18.61 -17.90
C GLU A 87 22.86 18.54 -19.39
N TYR A 88 22.70 17.37 -20.04
CA TYR A 88 22.96 17.23 -21.47
C TYR A 88 21.92 17.98 -22.32
N ASN A 89 20.68 18.04 -21.86
CA ASN A 89 19.63 18.77 -22.53
C ASN A 89 19.88 20.29 -22.49
N GLU A 90 20.29 20.85 -21.36
CA GLU A 90 20.70 22.26 -21.25
C GLU A 90 21.86 22.61 -22.19
N LYS A 91 22.81 21.68 -22.36
CA LYS A 91 23.93 21.81 -23.30
C LYS A 91 23.53 21.57 -24.76
N SER A 92 22.24 21.36 -25.06
CA SER A 92 21.71 21.03 -26.39
C SER A 92 22.33 19.75 -27.01
N GLN A 93 22.81 18.84 -26.17
CA GLN A 93 23.42 17.56 -26.57
C GLN A 93 22.34 16.46 -26.60
N LYS A 94 21.44 16.55 -27.58
CA LYS A 94 20.27 15.65 -27.70
C LYS A 94 20.61 14.15 -27.69
N PRO A 95 21.59 13.64 -28.45
CA PRO A 95 21.90 12.20 -28.45
C PRO A 95 22.33 11.67 -27.08
N GLN A 96 23.10 12.47 -26.32
CA GLN A 96 23.58 12.14 -24.98
C GLN A 96 22.44 12.17 -23.95
N ALA A 97 21.52 13.14 -24.06
CA ALA A 97 20.32 13.21 -23.22
C ALA A 97 19.42 11.98 -23.44
N VAL A 98 19.13 11.62 -24.70
CA VAL A 98 18.34 10.43 -25.04
C VAL A 98 19.00 9.15 -24.54
N TYR A 99 20.33 9.05 -24.63
CA TYR A 99 21.08 7.90 -24.11
C TYR A 99 20.94 7.76 -22.58
N MET A 100 21.04 8.86 -21.83
CA MET A 100 20.86 8.83 -20.37
C MET A 100 19.41 8.53 -19.97
N LEU A 101 18.43 9.05 -20.72
CA LEU A 101 17.02 8.72 -20.52
C LEU A 101 16.74 7.22 -20.72
N ARG A 102 17.34 6.61 -21.75
CA ARG A 102 17.25 5.15 -21.94
C ARG A 102 17.83 4.37 -20.77
N LYS A 103 18.96 4.81 -20.21
CA LYS A 103 19.55 4.19 -19.02
C LYS A 103 18.65 4.33 -17.80
N LYS A 104 18.06 5.52 -17.58
CA LYS A 104 17.08 5.75 -16.52
C LYS A 104 15.93 4.74 -16.63
N LYS A 105 15.31 4.61 -17.80
CA LYS A 105 14.20 3.69 -18.03
C LYS A 105 14.58 2.23 -17.77
N GLN A 106 15.77 1.80 -18.18
CA GLN A 106 16.26 0.45 -17.85
C GLN A 106 16.41 0.21 -16.34
N ILE A 107 16.85 1.23 -15.59
CA ILE A 107 16.92 1.15 -14.13
C ILE A 107 15.52 1.14 -13.53
N ASP A 108 14.60 1.97 -14.03
CA ASP A 108 13.21 2.01 -13.56
C ASP A 108 12.51 0.66 -13.79
N ASP A 109 12.68 0.02 -14.95
CA ASP A 109 12.15 -1.32 -15.21
C ASP A 109 12.71 -2.37 -14.23
N ILE A 110 13.96 -2.24 -13.80
CA ILE A 110 14.57 -3.14 -12.80
C ILE A 110 14.01 -2.81 -11.42
N LEU A 111 13.87 -1.53 -11.10
CA LEU A 111 13.34 -1.02 -9.84
C LEU A 111 11.88 -1.47 -9.64
N ASP A 112 11.03 -1.40 -10.67
CA ASP A 112 9.65 -1.89 -10.63
C ASP A 112 9.59 -3.39 -10.32
N ARG A 113 10.43 -4.20 -10.98
CA ARG A 113 10.52 -5.64 -10.66
C ARG A 113 10.99 -5.87 -9.22
N ARG A 114 11.87 -5.01 -8.69
CA ARG A 114 12.33 -5.09 -7.30
C ARG A 114 11.21 -4.71 -6.34
N PHE A 115 10.41 -3.70 -6.63
CA PHE A 115 9.22 -3.35 -5.85
C PHE A 115 8.21 -4.49 -5.81
N MET A 116 7.88 -5.11 -6.96
CA MET A 116 6.96 -6.26 -6.98
C MET A 116 7.48 -7.43 -6.13
N THR A 117 8.79 -7.70 -6.21
CA THR A 117 9.42 -8.75 -5.40
C THR A 117 9.36 -8.41 -3.91
N LEU A 118 9.63 -7.15 -3.56
CA LEU A 118 9.62 -6.67 -2.19
C LEU A 118 8.20 -6.76 -1.59
N GLU A 119 7.20 -6.26 -2.31
CA GLU A 119 5.78 -6.35 -1.92
C GLU A 119 5.35 -7.81 -1.70
N THR A 120 5.76 -8.72 -2.58
CA THR A 120 5.48 -10.15 -2.42
C THR A 120 6.10 -10.70 -1.13
N MET A 121 7.36 -10.37 -0.84
CA MET A 121 8.03 -10.83 0.39
C MET A 121 7.42 -10.24 1.67
N GLU A 122 7.06 -8.95 1.65
CA GLU A 122 6.40 -8.27 2.77
C GLU A 122 5.00 -8.83 3.01
N THR A 123 4.24 -9.11 1.95
CA THR A 123 2.93 -9.76 2.04
C THR A 123 3.04 -11.14 2.66
N ILE A 124 4.04 -11.94 2.28
CA ILE A 124 4.27 -13.27 2.90
C ILE A 124 4.62 -13.12 4.38
N LEU A 125 5.47 -12.16 4.75
CA LEU A 125 5.81 -11.91 6.15
C LEU A 125 4.58 -11.50 6.98
N LEU A 126 3.74 -10.62 6.43
CA LEU A 126 2.49 -10.20 7.06
C LEU A 126 1.55 -11.39 7.25
N LYS A 127 1.37 -12.23 6.22
CA LYS A 127 0.55 -13.44 6.30
C LYS A 127 1.05 -14.40 7.40
N ILE A 128 2.37 -14.56 7.55
CA ILE A 128 2.94 -15.39 8.62
C ILE A 128 2.60 -14.81 10.00
N GLU A 129 2.68 -13.50 10.17
CA GLU A 129 2.35 -12.83 11.43
C GLU A 129 0.86 -12.93 11.77
N THR A 130 -0.02 -12.69 10.79
CA THR A 130 -1.47 -12.82 10.98
C THR A 130 -1.85 -14.24 11.33
N SER A 131 -1.33 -15.25 10.63
CA SER A 131 -1.63 -16.66 10.93
C SER A 131 -1.16 -17.08 12.33
N GLN A 132 -0.03 -16.54 12.83
CA GLN A 132 0.40 -16.77 14.21
C GLN A 132 -0.57 -16.17 15.24
N ASN A 133 -1.12 -15.00 14.94
CA ASN A 133 -2.11 -14.34 15.80
C ASN A 133 -3.48 -15.05 15.74
N ASP A 134 -3.91 -15.49 14.56
CA ASP A 134 -5.19 -16.19 14.37
C ASP A 134 -5.23 -17.50 15.17
N LEU A 135 -4.11 -18.24 15.22
CA LEU A 135 -3.97 -19.41 16.09
C LEU A 135 -4.21 -19.09 17.57
N GLN A 136 -3.70 -17.95 18.06
CA GLN A 136 -3.91 -17.52 19.45
C GLN A 136 -5.37 -17.14 19.71
N VAL A 137 -6.03 -16.51 18.74
CA VAL A 137 -7.47 -16.18 18.82
C VAL A 137 -8.30 -17.46 18.90
N VAL A 138 -8.00 -18.45 18.05
CA VAL A 138 -8.68 -19.75 18.07
C VAL A 138 -8.45 -20.48 19.40
N GLU A 139 -7.24 -20.43 19.97
CA GLU A 139 -6.96 -21.02 21.29
C GLU A 139 -7.78 -20.34 22.40
N ALA A 140 -7.83 -19.00 22.41
CA ALA A 140 -8.63 -18.24 23.37
C ALA A 140 -10.14 -18.55 23.23
N PHE A 141 -10.64 -18.67 21.99
CA PHE A 141 -12.02 -19.04 21.73
C PHE A 141 -12.33 -20.46 22.23
N ASN A 142 -11.46 -21.43 21.95
CA ASN A 142 -11.60 -22.80 22.47
C ASN A 142 -11.58 -22.84 24.01
N MET A 143 -10.71 -22.04 24.64
CA MET A 143 -10.66 -21.94 26.10
C MET A 143 -11.95 -21.34 26.67
N GLY A 144 -12.47 -20.28 26.06
CA GLY A 144 -13.75 -19.68 26.40
C GLY A 144 -14.93 -20.65 26.22
N ALA A 145 -14.97 -21.34 25.09
CA ALA A 145 -15.94 -22.38 24.78
C ALA A 145 -15.90 -23.53 25.80
N ASN A 146 -14.72 -24.02 26.16
CA ASN A 146 -14.55 -25.07 27.16
C ASN A 146 -14.96 -24.59 28.57
N THR A 147 -14.65 -23.34 28.92
CA THR A 147 -15.06 -22.75 30.21
C THR A 147 -16.57 -22.60 30.29
N LEU A 148 -17.22 -22.09 29.24
CA LEU A 148 -18.67 -22.05 29.12
C LEU A 148 -19.27 -23.45 29.17
N ARG A 149 -18.65 -24.44 28.52
CA ARG A 149 -19.05 -25.86 28.56
C ARG A 149 -19.07 -26.38 29.98
N SER A 150 -17.99 -26.16 30.73
CA SER A 150 -17.87 -26.59 32.12
C SER A 150 -18.89 -25.89 33.02
N LEU A 151 -19.15 -24.60 32.83
CA LEU A 151 -20.12 -23.84 33.63
C LEU A 151 -21.57 -24.25 33.33
N LEU A 152 -21.88 -24.57 32.07
CA LEU A 152 -23.21 -25.02 31.67
C LEU A 152 -23.48 -26.47 32.02
N SER A 153 -22.45 -27.31 32.10
CA SER A 153 -22.58 -28.74 32.48
C SER A 153 -23.11 -28.92 33.91
N ASP A 154 -23.07 -27.87 34.74
CA ASP A 154 -23.66 -27.84 36.09
C ASP A 154 -25.17 -27.50 36.11
N LYS A 155 -25.81 -27.27 34.95
CA LYS A 155 -27.26 -26.99 34.86
C LYS A 155 -27.91 -27.75 33.68
N ASP A 156 -29.09 -28.32 33.91
CA ASP A 156 -29.89 -29.16 32.98
C ASP A 156 -30.31 -28.52 31.61
N THR A 157 -29.69 -27.42 31.17
CA THR A 157 -29.94 -26.72 29.90
C THR A 157 -28.82 -26.93 28.86
N VAL A 158 -28.11 -28.05 28.94
CA VAL A 158 -26.84 -28.31 28.22
C VAL A 158 -27.03 -28.57 26.73
N GLU A 159 -28.02 -29.36 26.33
CA GLU A 159 -28.08 -29.97 25.00
C GLU A 159 -28.33 -28.94 23.88
N GLN A 160 -29.25 -28.00 24.09
CA GLN A 160 -29.61 -26.99 23.10
C GLN A 160 -28.58 -25.86 22.93
N THR A 161 -27.69 -25.68 23.90
CA THR A 161 -26.63 -24.64 23.84
C THR A 161 -25.33 -25.21 23.25
N MET A 162 -25.11 -26.53 23.33
CA MET A 162 -23.95 -27.19 22.71
C MET A 162 -24.03 -27.19 21.18
N ASP A 163 -25.20 -27.46 20.61
CA ASP A 163 -25.38 -27.47 19.15
C ASP A 163 -25.06 -26.10 18.53
N LYS A 164 -25.55 -25.01 19.14
CA LYS A 164 -25.30 -23.63 18.65
C LYS A 164 -23.83 -23.22 18.73
N LEU A 165 -23.09 -23.74 19.71
CA LEU A 165 -21.66 -23.47 19.85
C LEU A 165 -20.85 -24.24 18.80
N GLN A 166 -21.29 -25.46 18.47
CA GLN A 166 -20.67 -26.28 17.43
C GLN A 166 -20.86 -25.67 16.04
N ASP A 167 -22.05 -25.17 15.72
CA ASP A 167 -22.32 -24.45 14.46
C ASP A 167 -21.40 -23.22 14.30
N THR A 168 -21.20 -22.45 15.38
CA THR A 168 -20.33 -21.25 15.35
C THR A 168 -18.85 -21.59 15.13
N LEU A 169 -18.40 -22.76 15.59
CA LEU A 169 -17.03 -23.25 15.37
C LEU A 169 -16.83 -23.75 13.94
N GLU A 170 -17.86 -24.34 13.32
CA GLU A 170 -17.80 -24.78 11.91
C GLU A 170 -17.79 -23.59 10.93
N ASP A 171 -18.53 -22.52 11.24
CA ASP A 171 -18.53 -21.28 10.44
C ASP A 171 -17.14 -20.63 10.36
N GLN A 172 -16.36 -20.66 11.45
CA GLN A 172 -15.00 -20.09 11.47
C GLN A 172 -14.04 -20.84 10.54
N LYS A 173 -14.23 -22.16 10.38
CA LYS A 173 -13.38 -22.99 9.50
C LYS A 173 -13.60 -22.71 8.02
N GLN A 174 -14.82 -22.33 7.62
CA GLN A 174 -15.13 -21.99 6.22
C GLN A 174 -14.50 -20.65 5.77
N VAL A 175 -14.29 -19.72 6.71
CA VAL A 175 -13.65 -18.41 6.41
C VAL A 175 -12.17 -18.58 6.06
N GLU A 176 -11.47 -19.53 6.70
CA GLU A 176 -10.05 -19.82 6.46
C GLU A 176 -9.79 -20.37 5.04
N GLU A 177 -10.72 -21.15 4.48
CA GLU A 177 -10.59 -21.78 3.16
C GLU A 177 -10.77 -20.77 2.00
N ALA A 178 -11.64 -19.77 2.16
CA ALA A 178 -11.91 -18.74 1.15
C ALA A 178 -10.72 -17.80 0.90
N MET A 179 -9.82 -17.63 1.88
CA MET A 179 -8.65 -16.75 1.77
C MET A 179 -7.52 -17.32 0.90
N THR A 180 -7.56 -18.62 0.58
CA THR A 180 -6.49 -19.31 -0.17
C THR A 180 -6.64 -19.18 -1.69
N ILE A 181 -7.87 -18.93 -2.18
CA ILE A 181 -8.22 -19.00 -3.61
C ILE A 181 -7.94 -17.69 -4.36
N GLY A 182 -7.86 -16.54 -3.68
CA GLY A 182 -7.70 -15.22 -4.31
C GLY A 182 -6.29 -14.87 -4.84
N ASN A 183 -5.37 -15.83 -4.94
CA ASN A 183 -3.92 -15.57 -5.04
C ASN A 183 -3.28 -15.93 -6.41
N GLU A 184 -4.07 -16.25 -7.45
CA GLU A 184 -3.55 -16.73 -8.75
C GLU A 184 -3.58 -15.72 -9.92
N GLU A 185 -4.11 -14.50 -9.76
CA GLU A 185 -4.49 -13.68 -10.94
C GLU A 185 -3.62 -12.43 -11.25
N ILE A 186 -2.44 -12.25 -10.62
CA ILE A 186 -1.73 -10.94 -10.67
C ILE A 186 -0.44 -10.93 -11.53
N SER A 187 -0.02 -12.05 -12.10
CA SER A 187 1.20 -12.09 -12.91
C SER A 187 0.85 -12.30 -14.37
N ASN A 188 0.73 -11.23 -15.16
CA ASN A 188 1.26 -11.13 -16.53
C ASN A 188 0.79 -9.85 -17.24
N GLN A 189 1.70 -8.90 -17.43
CA GLN A 189 2.03 -8.29 -18.73
C GLN A 189 2.80 -6.98 -18.51
N THR A 190 3.91 -6.81 -19.24
CA THR A 190 4.25 -5.62 -20.05
C THR A 190 5.72 -5.69 -20.46
N ILE A 191 6.01 -5.74 -21.77
CA ILE A 191 7.24 -5.16 -22.37
C ILE A 191 6.94 -4.72 -23.81
N GLY A 192 7.39 -3.50 -24.15
CA GLY A 192 7.82 -3.13 -25.51
C GLY A 192 7.58 -1.65 -25.87
N MET A 193 8.54 -0.76 -25.63
CA MET A 193 8.48 0.65 -26.08
C MET A 193 9.63 1.00 -27.04
N THR A 194 9.37 1.91 -27.97
CA THR A 194 10.24 2.27 -29.12
C THR A 194 11.04 3.56 -28.86
N ASN A 195 12.01 3.88 -29.72
CA ASN A 195 12.82 5.10 -29.57
C ASN A 195 12.02 6.40 -29.77
N GLU A 196 10.97 6.37 -30.58
CA GLU A 196 10.10 7.53 -30.82
C GLU A 196 9.31 7.90 -29.56
N ASP A 197 8.95 6.90 -28.75
CA ASP A 197 8.31 7.10 -27.45
C ASP A 197 9.24 7.83 -26.46
N LEU A 198 10.55 7.57 -26.52
CA LEU A 198 11.55 8.20 -25.65
C LEU A 198 11.81 9.66 -26.02
N GLU A 199 11.79 9.99 -27.33
CA GLU A 199 11.97 11.37 -27.79
C GLU A 199 10.76 12.24 -27.40
N ASN A 200 9.55 11.69 -27.51
CA ASN A 200 8.33 12.35 -27.04
C ASN A 200 8.34 12.58 -25.51
N GLU A 201 8.82 11.62 -24.73
CA GLU A 201 8.98 11.75 -23.28
C GLU A 201 9.99 12.86 -22.92
N LEU A 202 11.10 12.96 -23.65
CA LEU A 202 12.10 14.01 -23.45
C LEU A 202 11.50 15.40 -23.68
N ASP A 203 10.73 15.61 -24.75
CA ASP A 203 10.08 16.89 -25.04
C ASP A 203 9.01 17.25 -23.99
N SER A 204 8.32 16.25 -23.42
CA SER A 204 7.40 16.42 -22.29
C SER A 204 8.10 16.91 -21.02
N LEU A 205 9.25 16.31 -20.66
CA LEU A 205 10.04 16.76 -19.49
C LEU A 205 10.58 18.17 -19.68
N VAL A 206 10.98 18.54 -20.90
CA VAL A 206 11.48 19.90 -21.22
C VAL A 206 10.36 20.94 -21.13
N THR A 207 9.13 20.59 -21.51
CA THR A 207 7.97 21.49 -21.39
C THR A 207 7.46 21.59 -19.96
N ALA A 208 7.57 20.52 -19.16
CA ALA A 208 7.28 20.54 -17.73
C ALA A 208 8.26 21.43 -16.93
N ASP A 209 9.56 21.38 -17.24
CA ASP A 209 10.57 22.26 -16.61
C ASP A 209 10.54 23.70 -17.16
N LYS A 210 10.05 23.92 -18.39
CA LYS A 210 9.87 25.26 -19.00
C LYS A 210 8.53 25.91 -18.69
N GLN A 211 7.61 25.24 -17.99
CA GLN A 211 6.51 25.94 -17.38
C GLN A 211 7.07 26.79 -16.23
N PRO A 212 7.12 28.14 -16.34
CA PRO A 212 7.24 28.93 -15.13
C PRO A 212 6.11 28.50 -14.19
N PRO A 213 6.25 28.65 -12.86
CA PRO A 213 5.10 28.49 -11.98
C PRO A 213 4.02 29.46 -12.46
N SER A 214 3.05 28.99 -13.25
CA SER A 214 1.84 29.74 -13.55
C SER A 214 0.95 29.65 -12.31
N ARG A 215 1.45 30.31 -11.26
CA ARG A 215 0.68 30.83 -10.13
C ARG A 215 0.60 32.35 -10.26
N ARG A 216 0.52 32.85 -11.49
CA ARG A 216 0.38 34.29 -11.79
C ARG A 216 -0.72 34.64 -12.81
N ASP A 217 -1.43 33.66 -13.36
CA ASP A 217 -2.58 33.95 -14.24
C ASP A 217 -3.93 34.05 -13.51
N THR A 218 -3.98 33.81 -12.18
CA THR A 218 -5.22 33.94 -11.40
C THR A 218 -5.37 35.25 -10.63
N ILE A 219 -4.37 36.15 -10.63
CA ILE A 219 -4.42 37.40 -9.83
C ILE A 219 -4.52 38.66 -10.72
N ALA A 220 -4.28 38.57 -12.04
CA ALA A 220 -4.35 39.73 -12.94
C ALA A 220 -5.77 40.12 -13.41
N ASN A 221 -6.80 39.31 -13.14
CA ASN A 221 -8.19 39.60 -13.52
C ASN A 221 -9.02 40.37 -12.45
N LEU A 222 -8.39 40.90 -11.40
CA LEU A 222 -9.07 41.65 -10.33
C LEU A 222 -8.83 43.17 -10.35
N THR A 223 -8.20 43.72 -11.40
CA THR A 223 -8.00 45.19 -11.50
C THR A 223 -8.35 45.73 -12.88
N GLN A 224 -9.53 45.39 -13.40
CA GLN A 224 -10.21 46.34 -14.28
C GLN A 224 -11.15 47.18 -13.40
N PRO A 225 -11.12 48.52 -13.48
CA PRO A 225 -12.12 49.33 -12.82
C PRO A 225 -13.47 48.87 -13.34
N ILE A 226 -14.32 48.38 -12.44
CA ILE A 226 -15.71 48.07 -12.74
C ILE A 226 -16.30 49.34 -13.34
N ASP A 227 -16.67 49.29 -14.62
CA ASP A 227 -17.37 50.38 -15.26
C ASP A 227 -18.77 50.45 -14.66
N THR A 228 -18.88 51.24 -13.58
CA THR A 228 -20.08 51.37 -12.76
C THR A 228 -21.26 51.87 -13.57
N GLU A 229 -21.01 52.59 -14.68
CA GLU A 229 -22.04 53.12 -15.56
C GLU A 229 -22.71 52.00 -16.38
N SER A 230 -21.93 51.05 -16.89
CA SER A 230 -22.41 49.87 -17.61
C SER A 230 -23.26 48.93 -16.72
N GLU A 231 -22.86 48.72 -15.47
CA GLU A 231 -23.62 47.90 -14.52
C GLU A 231 -24.88 48.61 -13.98
N LEU A 232 -24.85 49.93 -13.82
CA LEU A 232 -26.06 50.71 -13.48
C LEU A 232 -27.10 50.68 -14.60
N LEU A 233 -26.68 50.78 -15.86
CA LEU A 233 -27.57 50.62 -17.02
C LEU A 233 -28.20 49.22 -17.08
N ARG A 234 -27.41 48.20 -16.74
CA ARG A 234 -27.88 46.81 -16.71
C ARG A 234 -28.92 46.59 -15.61
N LEU A 235 -28.67 47.12 -14.41
CA LEU A 235 -29.62 47.07 -13.30
C LEU A 235 -30.89 47.88 -13.57
N GLN A 236 -30.79 49.06 -14.21
CA GLN A 236 -31.94 49.87 -14.58
C GLN A 236 -32.84 49.16 -15.61
N ASN A 237 -32.26 48.43 -16.57
CA ASN A 237 -33.00 47.62 -17.53
C ASN A 237 -33.74 46.44 -16.86
N VAL A 238 -33.11 45.80 -15.87
CA VAL A 238 -33.74 44.70 -15.09
C VAL A 238 -34.87 45.21 -14.19
N LEU A 239 -34.69 46.38 -13.56
CA LEU A 239 -35.75 46.98 -12.74
C LEU A 239 -36.94 47.46 -13.59
N SER A 240 -36.69 47.94 -14.81
CA SER A 240 -37.73 48.34 -15.75
C SER A 240 -38.57 47.16 -16.25
N SER A 241 -37.95 45.98 -16.42
CA SER A 241 -38.65 44.77 -16.86
C SER A 241 -39.49 44.11 -15.75
N LEU A 242 -39.25 44.45 -14.48
CA LEU A 242 -40.01 43.93 -13.34
C LEU A 242 -41.24 44.80 -12.97
N ASN A 243 -41.37 46.00 -13.55
CA ASN A 243 -42.42 46.95 -13.16
C ASN A 243 -43.68 46.93 -14.04
N HIS A 244 -43.90 45.87 -14.82
CA HIS A 244 -45.15 45.68 -15.55
C HIS A 244 -45.94 44.54 -14.88
N PRO A 245 -47.15 44.80 -14.35
CA PRO A 245 -47.95 43.74 -13.73
C PRO A 245 -48.26 42.64 -14.75
N PRO A 246 -48.44 41.38 -14.31
CA PRO A 246 -48.68 40.27 -15.22
C PRO A 246 -49.99 40.49 -16.00
N SER A 247 -49.87 40.64 -17.33
CA SER A 247 -51.02 40.66 -18.22
C SER A 247 -51.63 39.26 -18.28
N ASN A 248 -52.81 39.15 -17.71
CA ASN A 248 -53.64 37.96 -17.62
C ASN A 248 -54.13 37.55 -19.02
N SER A 249 -53.61 36.45 -19.59
CA SER A 249 -54.19 35.82 -20.78
C SER A 249 -54.41 34.32 -20.59
N TYR A 250 -55.23 33.96 -19.60
CA TYR A 250 -56.16 32.85 -19.79
C TYR A 250 -57.13 33.24 -20.90
N GLN A 251 -56.83 32.87 -22.15
CA GLN A 251 -57.78 32.68 -23.28
C GLN A 251 -57.01 32.63 -24.62
N ARG A 252 -56.45 31.46 -25.00
CA ARG A 252 -56.34 31.00 -26.41
C ARG A 252 -55.69 29.61 -26.55
N LYS A 253 -56.23 28.59 -25.88
CA LYS A 253 -56.01 27.19 -26.28
C LYS A 253 -57.27 26.34 -26.16
N ILE A 254 -58.44 26.89 -26.52
CA ILE A 254 -59.64 26.07 -26.83
C ILE A 254 -60.47 26.77 -27.91
N LYS A 255 -59.96 26.84 -29.14
CA LYS A 255 -60.75 27.00 -30.38
C LYS A 255 -59.83 26.76 -31.58
N THR A 256 -59.36 25.53 -31.69
CA THR A 256 -58.74 24.94 -32.90
C THR A 256 -58.73 23.41 -32.73
N LYS A 257 -59.91 22.87 -32.46
CA LYS A 257 -60.32 21.48 -32.72
C LYS A 257 -61.85 21.49 -32.72
N GLU A 258 -62.45 20.82 -33.70
CA GLU A 258 -63.89 20.76 -34.02
C GLU A 258 -64.42 21.87 -34.96
N LEU A 259 -63.84 21.89 -36.17
CA LEU A 259 -64.62 21.82 -37.41
C LEU A 259 -64.33 20.43 -38.01
N ALA A 260 -65.18 19.47 -37.63
CA ALA A 260 -65.51 18.23 -38.32
C ALA A 260 -66.76 17.66 -37.65
#